data_AF-A0A2P8GE90-F1
#
_entry.id   AF-A0A2P8GE90-F1
#
_cell.length_a   1.000
_cell.length_b   1.000
_cell.length_c   1.000
_cell.angle_alpha   90.00
_cell.angle_beta   90.00
_cell.angle_gamma   90.00
#
_symmetry.space_group_name_H-M   'P 1'
#
loop_
_entity.id
_entity.type
_entity.pdbx_description
1 polymer ?
#
loop_
_entity_poly.entity_id
_entity_poly.type
_entity_poly.pdbx_seq_one_letter_code
_entity_poly.pdbx_strand_id
1 'polypeptide(L)'
;MLPITKRKLTDEFGIDYDIATFFADRTPPENNHFWKGKYVYLSNSLGYTIIPFLFDLQYKLGVERSILLDEKHIHLMEAGFDLMAKYEAKQIGYEDFIGACKILYAPTVANSNFFTDLLLHLNNGKPLHYTLGSSVKALNRADAFFFTLCDIPAEEQLLQRIINAWSYVKVNALILDDISDLEPDKINGEENSIIELGSNEAAMEKIKSMFKENVISLAGINNKLAHYFENCMTVLEKRMTFNTSVGSNR
;
A
#
# COMPACT_ATOMS: atom_id res chain seq x y z
N MET A 1 -20.23 9.30 0.57
CA MET A 1 -18.75 9.36 0.63
C MET A 1 -18.32 10.56 -0.19
N LEU A 2 -17.68 11.56 0.42
CA LEU A 2 -17.25 12.75 -0.33
C LEU A 2 -16.03 12.39 -1.20
N PRO A 3 -16.00 12.78 -2.48
CA PRO A 3 -14.83 12.57 -3.33
C PRO A 3 -13.64 13.33 -2.75
N ILE A 4 -12.45 12.74 -2.88
CA ILE A 4 -11.22 13.46 -2.61
C ILE A 4 -10.89 14.36 -3.81
N THR A 5 -10.50 15.60 -3.56
CA THR A 5 -10.21 16.56 -4.63
C THR A 5 -8.71 16.54 -4.96
N LYS A 6 -8.37 16.86 -6.21
CA LYS A 6 -6.96 17.10 -6.60
C LYS A 6 -6.25 18.14 -5.74
N ARG A 7 -6.96 19.18 -5.29
CA ARG A 7 -6.40 20.16 -4.34
C ARG A 7 -6.03 19.51 -3.01
N LYS A 8 -6.89 18.68 -2.44
CA LYS A 8 -6.56 17.96 -1.21
C LYS A 8 -5.33 17.05 -1.41
N LEU A 9 -5.26 16.31 -2.52
CA LEU A 9 -4.12 15.47 -2.84
C LEU A 9 -2.80 16.28 -2.92
N THR A 10 -2.80 17.43 -3.58
CA THR A 10 -1.61 18.28 -3.73
C THR A 10 -1.27 19.07 -2.45
N ASP A 11 -2.27 19.66 -1.81
CA ASP A 11 -2.08 20.59 -0.71
C ASP A 11 -1.78 19.85 0.60
N GLU A 12 -2.50 18.77 0.89
CA GLU A 12 -2.32 18.01 2.14
C GLU A 12 -1.29 16.89 2.01
N PHE A 13 -1.23 16.20 0.87
CA PHE A 13 -0.34 15.03 0.70
C PHE A 13 0.88 15.30 -0.17
N GLY A 14 0.97 16.49 -0.78
CA GLY A 14 2.12 16.88 -1.60
C GLY A 14 2.23 16.15 -2.92
N ILE A 15 1.13 15.58 -3.44
CA ILE A 15 1.11 14.88 -4.72
C ILE A 15 1.26 15.88 -5.87
N ASP A 16 2.09 15.54 -6.84
CA ASP A 16 2.20 16.26 -8.12
C ASP A 16 0.82 16.55 -8.71
N TYR A 17 0.62 17.77 -9.21
CA TYR A 17 -0.71 18.24 -9.59
C TYR A 17 -1.32 17.44 -10.76
N ASP A 18 -0.49 17.00 -11.71
CA ASP A 18 -0.96 16.25 -12.87
C ASP A 18 -1.36 14.82 -12.45
N ILE A 19 -0.57 14.18 -11.58
CA ILE A 19 -0.91 12.87 -11.00
C ILE A 19 -2.18 12.97 -10.15
N ALA A 20 -2.29 14.01 -9.31
CA ALA A 20 -3.46 14.27 -8.50
C ALA A 20 -4.71 14.47 -9.37
N THR A 21 -4.58 15.23 -10.46
CA THR A 21 -5.65 15.49 -11.42
C THR A 21 -6.08 14.20 -12.12
N PHE A 22 -5.11 13.42 -12.62
CA PHE A 22 -5.37 12.18 -13.33
C PHE A 22 -6.27 11.25 -12.51
N PHE A 23 -5.89 10.95 -11.26
CA PHE A 23 -6.66 10.02 -10.44
C PHE A 23 -7.94 10.61 -9.83
N ALA A 24 -7.97 11.91 -9.51
CA ALA A 24 -9.17 12.55 -8.97
C ALA A 24 -10.29 12.65 -10.02
N ASP A 25 -9.94 12.84 -11.29
CA ASP A 25 -10.89 13.01 -12.39
C ASP A 25 -11.18 11.68 -13.12
N ARG A 26 -10.43 10.59 -12.82
CA ARG A 26 -10.66 9.25 -13.38
C ARG A 26 -11.99 8.66 -12.91
N THR A 27 -12.65 7.92 -13.80
CA THR A 27 -13.85 7.14 -13.49
C THR A 27 -13.48 5.72 -13.05
N PRO A 28 -14.21 5.12 -12.09
CA PRO A 28 -14.09 3.70 -11.79
C PRO A 28 -14.13 2.80 -13.03
N PRO A 29 -13.26 1.78 -13.14
CA PRO A 29 -13.33 0.82 -14.23
C PRO A 29 -14.62 -0.02 -14.13
N GLU A 30 -15.24 -0.27 -15.28
CA GLU A 30 -16.44 -1.11 -15.37
C GLU A 30 -16.14 -2.55 -14.97
N ASN A 31 -17.10 -3.22 -14.33
CA ASN A 31 -17.02 -4.64 -13.94
C ASN A 31 -15.81 -5.02 -13.05
N ASN A 32 -15.26 -4.07 -12.30
CA ASN A 32 -14.14 -4.28 -11.39
C ASN A 32 -14.62 -4.47 -9.94
N HIS A 33 -14.13 -5.51 -9.26
CA HIS A 33 -14.50 -5.88 -7.89
C HIS A 33 -14.00 -4.87 -6.86
N PHE A 34 -12.83 -4.26 -7.08
CA PHE A 34 -12.24 -3.29 -6.15
C PHE A 34 -13.03 -1.97 -6.10
N TRP A 35 -13.57 -1.54 -7.24
CA TRP A 35 -14.46 -0.37 -7.34
C TRP A 35 -15.95 -0.74 -7.39
N LYS A 36 -16.34 -1.97 -7.05
CA LYS A 36 -17.73 -2.42 -7.13
C LYS A 36 -18.65 -1.54 -6.30
N GLY A 37 -19.66 -0.96 -6.95
CA GLY A 37 -20.64 -0.06 -6.32
C GLY A 37 -20.08 1.32 -5.94
N LYS A 38 -18.90 1.70 -6.43
CA LYS A 38 -18.33 3.04 -6.23
C LYS A 38 -18.70 3.97 -7.38
N TYR A 39 -19.04 5.21 -7.05
CA TYR A 39 -19.32 6.27 -8.03
C TYR A 39 -18.09 7.12 -8.37
N VAL A 40 -17.04 7.02 -7.56
CA VAL A 40 -15.83 7.83 -7.67
C VAL A 40 -14.61 6.92 -7.58
N TYR A 41 -13.56 7.23 -8.35
CA TYR A 41 -12.35 6.42 -8.41
C TYR A 41 -11.54 6.51 -7.10
N LEU A 42 -11.46 7.72 -6.53
CA LEU A 42 -10.83 7.96 -5.24
C LEU A 42 -11.84 8.36 -4.17
N SER A 43 -11.70 7.75 -2.99
CA SER A 43 -12.35 8.18 -1.77
C SER A 43 -11.32 8.61 -0.72
N ASN A 44 -11.78 9.22 0.38
CA ASN A 44 -10.89 9.63 1.47
C ASN A 44 -10.33 8.46 2.31
N SER A 45 -10.68 7.20 2.04
CA SER A 45 -10.11 6.07 2.79
C SER A 45 -8.74 5.68 2.24
N LEU A 46 -7.86 5.23 3.15
CA LEU A 46 -6.46 4.96 2.85
C LEU A 46 -6.27 3.93 1.72
N GLY A 47 -7.16 2.93 1.63
CA GLY A 47 -7.14 1.93 0.55
C GLY A 47 -7.31 2.49 -0.86
N TYR A 48 -7.88 3.69 -1.03
CA TYR A 48 -7.94 4.37 -2.33
C TYR A 48 -6.88 5.47 -2.46
N THR A 49 -6.62 6.24 -1.41
CA THR A 49 -5.62 7.34 -1.48
C THR A 49 -4.20 6.83 -1.61
N ILE A 50 -3.93 5.57 -1.27
CA ILE A 50 -2.62 4.96 -1.48
C ILE A 50 -2.24 4.91 -2.96
N ILE A 51 -3.19 4.77 -3.88
CA ILE A 51 -2.92 4.70 -5.33
C ILE A 51 -2.14 5.95 -5.80
N PRO A 52 -2.65 7.18 -5.66
CA PRO A 52 -1.90 8.36 -6.08
C PRO A 52 -0.63 8.60 -5.25
N PHE A 53 -0.54 8.13 -3.98
CA PHE A 53 0.71 8.21 -3.21
C PHE A 53 1.83 7.42 -3.88
N LEU A 54 1.53 6.20 -4.28
CA LEU A 54 2.50 5.28 -4.86
C LEU A 54 2.99 5.74 -6.23
N PHE A 55 2.13 6.38 -7.03
CA PHE A 55 2.50 6.96 -8.33
C PHE A 55 3.36 8.23 -8.16
N ASP A 56 2.98 9.11 -7.24
CA ASP A 56 3.75 10.32 -6.94
C ASP A 56 5.16 10.01 -6.41
N LEU A 57 5.32 8.97 -5.59
CA LEU A 57 6.64 8.55 -5.12
C LEU A 57 7.53 8.04 -6.26
N GLN A 58 6.97 7.28 -7.20
CA GLN A 58 7.72 6.85 -8.40
C GLN A 58 8.17 8.05 -9.22
N TYR A 59 7.28 9.02 -9.42
CA TYR A 59 7.60 10.25 -10.15
C TYR A 59 8.72 11.05 -9.46
N LYS A 60 8.62 11.27 -8.14
CA LYS A 60 9.63 11.98 -7.36
C LYS A 60 10.98 11.28 -7.30
N LEU A 61 11.01 9.97 -7.49
CA LEU A 61 12.24 9.19 -7.57
C LEU A 61 12.88 9.19 -8.96
N GLY A 62 12.15 9.63 -9.99
CA GLY A 62 12.68 9.88 -11.33
C GLY A 62 11.97 9.13 -12.46
N VAL A 63 10.87 8.40 -12.21
CA VAL A 63 10.12 7.77 -13.31
C VAL A 63 9.32 8.83 -14.07
N GLU A 64 9.35 8.77 -15.39
CA GLU A 64 8.62 9.75 -16.22
C GLU A 64 7.11 9.64 -16.02
N ARG A 65 6.44 10.79 -15.91
CA ARG A 65 4.98 10.85 -15.77
C ARG A 65 4.25 10.20 -16.95
N SER A 66 4.80 10.30 -18.17
CA SER A 66 4.28 9.66 -19.38
C SER A 66 4.19 8.13 -19.26
N ILE A 67 5.13 7.51 -18.54
CA ILE A 67 5.13 6.08 -18.25
C ILE A 67 4.08 5.77 -17.18
N LEU A 68 4.10 6.54 -16.09
CA LEU A 68 3.21 6.32 -14.95
C LEU A 68 1.72 6.55 -15.28
N LEU A 69 1.41 7.50 -16.16
CA LEU A 69 0.03 7.82 -16.53
C LEU A 69 -0.37 7.22 -17.88
N ASP A 70 0.39 6.25 -18.39
CA ASP A 70 0.01 5.51 -19.59
C ASP A 70 -1.24 4.65 -19.31
N GLU A 71 -2.25 4.75 -20.16
CA GLU A 71 -3.52 4.03 -19.96
C GLU A 71 -3.34 2.50 -19.95
N LYS A 72 -2.33 1.93 -20.63
CA LYS A 72 -2.10 0.48 -20.55
C LYS A 72 -1.59 0.09 -19.17
N HIS A 73 -0.66 0.88 -18.62
CA HIS A 73 -0.16 0.68 -17.26
C HIS A 73 -1.30 0.82 -16.23
N ILE A 74 -2.14 1.85 -16.37
CA ILE A 74 -3.27 2.07 -15.46
C ILE A 74 -4.30 0.94 -15.56
N HIS A 75 -4.70 0.50 -16.75
CA HIS A 75 -5.61 -0.64 -16.90
C HIS A 75 -5.03 -1.94 -16.33
N LEU A 76 -3.71 -2.15 -16.49
CA LEU A 76 -3.02 -3.31 -15.94
C LEU A 76 -3.05 -3.29 -14.41
N MET A 77 -2.76 -2.14 -13.79
CA MET A 77 -2.93 -1.94 -12.35
C MET A 77 -4.37 -2.21 -11.91
N GLU A 78 -5.38 -1.62 -12.58
CA GLU A 78 -6.79 -1.83 -12.24
C GLU A 78 -7.21 -3.30 -12.32
N ALA A 79 -6.72 -4.05 -13.30
CA ALA A 79 -6.94 -5.49 -13.42
C ALA A 79 -6.27 -6.28 -12.28
N GLY A 80 -5.08 -5.86 -11.81
CA GLY A 80 -4.45 -6.43 -10.62
C GLY A 80 -5.26 -6.19 -9.35
N PHE A 81 -5.82 -4.99 -9.20
CA PHE A 81 -6.70 -4.64 -8.08
C PHE A 81 -8.01 -5.45 -8.10
N ASP A 82 -8.55 -5.76 -9.28
CA ASP A 82 -9.71 -6.66 -9.42
C ASP A 82 -9.41 -8.07 -8.86
N LEU A 83 -8.23 -8.61 -9.19
CA LEU A 83 -7.78 -9.92 -8.68
C LEU A 83 -7.61 -9.89 -7.15
N MET A 84 -7.03 -8.82 -6.61
CA MET A 84 -6.89 -8.64 -5.17
C MET A 84 -8.26 -8.61 -4.49
N ALA A 85 -9.20 -7.82 -5.01
CA ALA A 85 -10.54 -7.74 -4.43
C ALA A 85 -11.29 -9.08 -4.46
N LYS A 86 -11.08 -9.91 -5.49
CA LYS A 86 -11.61 -11.28 -5.54
C LYS A 86 -11.00 -12.18 -4.46
N TYR A 87 -9.69 -12.06 -4.25
CA TYR A 87 -8.99 -12.79 -3.20
C TYR A 87 -9.46 -12.38 -1.79
N GLU A 88 -9.52 -11.07 -1.50
CA GLU A 88 -10.02 -10.54 -0.22
C GLU A 88 -11.47 -10.94 0.04
N ALA A 89 -12.30 -10.99 -1.01
CA ALA A 89 -13.68 -11.47 -0.95
C ALA A 89 -13.80 -13.00 -0.86
N LYS A 90 -12.69 -13.74 -0.73
CA LYS A 90 -12.60 -15.22 -0.66
C LYS A 90 -13.24 -15.92 -1.84
N GLN A 91 -13.28 -15.28 -3.01
CA GLN A 91 -13.81 -15.86 -4.24
C GLN A 91 -12.78 -16.74 -4.95
N ILE A 92 -11.49 -16.49 -4.70
CA ILE A 92 -10.35 -17.28 -5.17
C ILE A 92 -9.37 -17.51 -4.01
N GLY A 93 -8.60 -18.59 -4.08
CA GLY A 93 -7.54 -18.86 -3.09
C GLY A 93 -6.28 -18.04 -3.36
N TYR A 94 -5.35 -18.04 -2.40
CA TYR A 94 -4.07 -17.33 -2.53
C TYR A 94 -3.24 -17.82 -3.72
N GLU A 95 -3.12 -19.15 -3.92
CA GLU A 95 -2.37 -19.71 -5.05
C GLU A 95 -2.96 -19.29 -6.41
N ASP A 96 -4.30 -19.33 -6.53
CA ASP A 96 -5.02 -18.88 -7.72
C ASP A 96 -4.82 -17.38 -7.97
N PHE A 97 -4.83 -16.57 -6.91
CA PHE A 97 -4.58 -15.13 -6.98
C PHE A 97 -3.18 -14.84 -7.53
N ILE A 98 -2.13 -15.44 -6.95
CA ILE A 98 -0.75 -15.24 -7.42
C ILE A 98 -0.56 -15.79 -8.84
N GLY A 99 -1.18 -16.92 -9.16
CA GLY A 99 -1.19 -17.49 -10.51
C GLY A 99 -1.84 -16.56 -11.54
N ALA A 100 -2.99 -15.97 -11.20
CA ALA A 100 -3.68 -15.02 -12.06
C ALA A 100 -2.87 -13.73 -12.28
N CYS A 101 -2.27 -13.19 -11.21
CA CYS A 101 -1.37 -12.04 -11.33
C CYS A 101 -0.16 -12.35 -12.22
N LYS A 102 0.47 -13.51 -12.05
CA LYS A 102 1.58 -13.94 -12.92
C LYS A 102 1.17 -13.92 -14.40
N ILE A 103 0.00 -14.48 -14.73
CA ILE A 103 -0.51 -14.51 -16.12
C ILE A 103 -0.80 -13.10 -16.63
N LEU A 104 -1.41 -12.25 -15.80
CA LEU A 104 -1.77 -10.88 -16.14
C LEU A 104 -0.55 -10.01 -16.48
N TYR A 105 0.50 -10.08 -15.67
CA TYR A 105 1.67 -9.20 -15.78
C TYR A 105 2.80 -9.74 -16.67
N ALA A 106 2.90 -11.07 -16.86
CA ALA A 106 3.98 -11.68 -17.65
C ALA A 106 4.21 -11.06 -19.06
N PRO A 107 3.17 -10.67 -19.83
CA PRO A 107 3.35 -10.12 -21.18
C PRO A 107 4.00 -8.72 -21.22
N THR A 108 3.95 -7.97 -20.12
CA THR A 108 4.39 -6.56 -20.06
C THR A 108 5.63 -6.36 -19.20
N VAL A 109 6.25 -7.44 -18.72
CA VAL A 109 7.43 -7.38 -17.84
C VAL A 109 8.57 -6.59 -18.49
N ALA A 110 8.89 -5.45 -17.89
CA ALA A 110 10.05 -4.64 -18.22
C ALA A 110 11.32 -5.11 -17.47
N ASN A 111 11.15 -5.70 -16.28
CA ASN A 111 12.23 -6.13 -15.40
C ASN A 111 12.10 -7.61 -14.99
N SER A 112 12.75 -8.52 -15.72
CA SER A 112 12.62 -9.97 -15.53
C SER A 112 13.15 -10.47 -14.18
N ASN A 113 14.25 -9.89 -13.69
CA ASN A 113 14.82 -10.23 -12.39
C ASN A 113 13.86 -9.88 -11.26
N PHE A 114 13.27 -8.68 -11.33
CA PHE A 114 12.27 -8.23 -10.34
C PHE A 114 11.02 -9.11 -10.37
N PHE A 115 10.48 -9.41 -11.56
CA PHE A 115 9.32 -10.28 -11.68
C PHE A 115 9.58 -11.68 -11.10
N THR A 116 10.77 -12.24 -11.33
CA THR A 116 11.17 -13.53 -10.78
C THR A 116 11.28 -13.48 -9.25
N ASP A 117 11.95 -12.46 -8.72
CA ASP A 117 12.09 -12.26 -7.28
C ASP A 117 10.77 -12.04 -6.57
N LEU A 118 9.86 -11.28 -7.19
CA LEU A 118 8.52 -11.06 -6.65
C LEU A 118 7.74 -12.38 -6.57
N LEU A 119 7.80 -13.20 -7.62
CA LEU A 119 7.17 -14.52 -7.61
C LEU A 119 7.80 -15.44 -6.56
N LEU A 120 9.12 -15.43 -6.40
CA LEU A 120 9.79 -16.17 -5.33
C LEU A 120 9.30 -15.71 -3.96
N HIS A 121 9.33 -14.41 -3.69
CA HIS A 121 8.89 -13.81 -2.43
C HIS A 121 7.45 -14.20 -2.07
N LEU A 122 6.52 -14.02 -3.01
CA LEU A 122 5.10 -14.31 -2.81
C LEU A 122 4.81 -15.81 -2.63
N ASN A 123 5.72 -16.69 -3.04
CA ASN A 123 5.65 -18.14 -2.82
C ASN A 123 6.57 -18.62 -1.68
N ASN A 124 6.92 -17.73 -0.74
CA ASN A 124 7.80 -18.02 0.41
C ASN A 124 9.23 -18.48 0.05
N GLY A 125 9.66 -18.21 -1.19
CA GLY A 125 11.03 -18.33 -1.65
C GLY A 125 11.86 -17.10 -1.28
N LYS A 126 13.18 -17.20 -1.48
CA LYS A 126 14.12 -16.12 -1.21
C LYS A 126 14.45 -15.36 -2.50
N PRO A 127 14.15 -14.05 -2.60
CA PRO A 127 14.63 -13.19 -3.68
C PRO A 127 16.15 -13.20 -3.83
N LEU A 128 16.65 -13.03 -5.06
CA LEU A 128 18.08 -13.10 -5.38
C LEU A 128 18.70 -11.74 -5.69
N HIS A 129 17.92 -10.79 -6.19
CA HIS A 129 18.38 -9.48 -6.68
C HIS A 129 17.84 -8.33 -5.84
N TYR A 130 16.55 -8.35 -5.51
CA TYR A 130 15.86 -7.28 -4.79
C TYR A 130 15.57 -7.67 -3.34
N THR A 131 15.60 -6.67 -2.46
CA THR A 131 15.11 -6.84 -1.08
C THR A 131 13.60 -6.59 -1.08
N LEU A 132 12.84 -7.63 -0.75
CA LEU A 132 11.37 -7.60 -0.65
C LEU A 132 10.92 -8.02 0.77
N GLY A 133 9.77 -7.49 1.16
CA GLY A 133 9.17 -7.75 2.46
C GLY A 133 9.90 -7.11 3.64
N SER A 134 9.25 -7.21 4.80
CA SER A 134 9.76 -6.81 6.10
C SER A 134 10.02 -8.03 6.98
N SER A 135 10.66 -7.81 8.13
CA SER A 135 10.87 -8.85 9.15
C SER A 135 9.59 -9.31 9.86
N VAL A 136 8.46 -8.64 9.63
CA VAL A 136 7.15 -8.98 10.21
C VAL A 136 6.23 -9.39 9.06
N LYS A 137 5.81 -10.65 9.04
CA LYS A 137 5.13 -11.25 7.88
C LYS A 137 3.77 -10.64 7.62
N ALA A 138 3.03 -10.29 8.66
CA ALA A 138 1.73 -9.61 8.56
C ALA A 138 1.80 -8.29 7.79
N LEU A 139 2.95 -7.62 7.78
CA LEU A 139 3.16 -6.37 7.03
C LEU A 139 3.51 -6.62 5.55
N ASN A 140 3.69 -7.88 5.14
CA ASN A 140 4.00 -8.31 3.79
C ASN A 140 2.73 -8.70 3.00
N ARG A 141 1.55 -8.74 3.65
CA ARG A 141 0.27 -9.16 3.04
C ARG A 141 -0.15 -8.36 1.81
N ALA A 142 0.33 -7.12 1.71
CA ALA A 142 0.09 -6.24 0.56
C ALA A 142 1.25 -6.22 -0.47
N ASP A 143 2.24 -7.12 -0.37
CA ASP A 143 3.37 -7.18 -1.33
C ASP A 143 2.94 -7.61 -2.74
N ALA A 144 1.77 -8.24 -2.91
CA ALA A 144 1.25 -8.54 -4.24
C ALA A 144 0.97 -7.27 -5.06
N PHE A 145 0.79 -6.10 -4.43
CA PHE A 145 0.69 -4.84 -5.17
C PHE A 145 1.97 -4.49 -5.93
N PHE A 146 3.12 -5.06 -5.59
CA PHE A 146 4.36 -4.85 -6.35
C PHE A 146 4.29 -5.37 -7.79
N PHE A 147 3.29 -6.19 -8.14
CA PHE A 147 3.07 -6.55 -9.54
C PHE A 147 2.86 -5.32 -10.44
N THR A 148 2.29 -4.24 -9.93
CA THR A 148 2.10 -3.00 -10.69
C THR A 148 3.42 -2.29 -11.00
N LEU A 149 4.57 -2.75 -10.50
CA LEU A 149 5.88 -2.22 -10.87
C LEU A 149 6.53 -3.03 -12.00
N CYS A 150 5.94 -4.17 -12.39
CA CYS A 150 6.58 -5.10 -13.32
C CYS A 150 6.70 -4.56 -14.75
N ASP A 151 5.83 -3.64 -15.16
CA ASP A 151 5.83 -3.02 -16.48
C ASP A 151 6.53 -1.65 -16.52
N ILE A 152 7.08 -1.20 -15.39
CA ILE A 152 7.85 0.05 -15.30
C ILE A 152 9.30 -0.20 -15.76
N PRO A 153 9.77 0.44 -16.85
CA PRO A 153 11.15 0.33 -17.31
C PRO A 153 12.07 1.23 -16.46
N ALA A 154 12.51 0.71 -15.32
CA ALA A 154 13.49 1.34 -14.44
C ALA A 154 14.75 0.48 -14.34
N GLU A 155 15.91 1.13 -14.18
CA GLU A 155 17.15 0.44 -13.80
C GLU A 155 17.07 -0.10 -12.37
N GLU A 156 17.88 -1.13 -12.07
CA GLU A 156 17.83 -1.88 -10.82
C GLU A 156 17.92 -0.99 -9.56
N GLN A 157 18.82 0.00 -9.55
CA GLN A 157 18.97 0.90 -8.40
C GLN A 157 17.74 1.78 -8.19
N LEU A 158 17.16 2.30 -9.28
CA LEU A 158 15.93 3.09 -9.22
C LEU A 158 14.76 2.22 -8.77
N LEU A 159 14.63 1.00 -9.32
CA LEU A 159 13.56 0.08 -8.95
C LEU A 159 13.63 -0.32 -7.47
N GLN A 160 14.83 -0.60 -6.93
CA GLN A 160 14.98 -0.88 -5.49
C GLN A 160 14.58 0.33 -4.64
N ARG A 161 14.90 1.56 -5.07
CA ARG A 161 14.44 2.78 -4.36
C ARG A 161 12.91 2.94 -4.41
N ILE A 162 12.28 2.59 -5.54
CA ILE A 162 10.83 2.59 -5.68
C ILE A 162 10.18 1.56 -4.74
N ILE A 163 10.69 0.32 -4.71
CA ILE A 163 10.24 -0.75 -3.82
C ILE A 163 10.32 -0.31 -2.36
N ASN A 164 11.43 0.34 -1.96
CA ASN A 164 11.59 0.87 -0.61
C ASN A 164 10.57 1.97 -0.29
N ALA A 165 10.39 2.94 -1.20
CA ALA A 165 9.44 4.02 -1.01
C ALA A 165 7.98 3.55 -0.92
N TRP A 166 7.61 2.57 -1.75
CA TRP A 166 6.34 1.87 -1.67
C TRP A 166 6.16 1.16 -0.34
N SER A 167 7.22 0.48 0.13
CA SER A 167 7.21 -0.21 1.42
C SER A 167 6.96 0.75 2.57
N TYR A 168 7.52 1.97 2.56
CA TYR A 168 7.27 2.96 3.61
C TYR A 168 5.79 3.31 3.74
N VAL A 169 5.11 3.53 2.61
CA VAL A 169 3.67 3.89 2.59
C VAL A 169 2.81 2.69 2.95
N LYS A 170 3.01 1.55 2.28
CA LYS A 170 2.22 0.33 2.48
C LYS A 170 2.36 -0.18 3.92
N VAL A 171 3.57 -0.30 4.44
CA VAL A 171 3.80 -0.78 5.81
C VAL A 171 3.17 0.17 6.82
N ASN A 172 3.30 1.49 6.66
CA ASN A 172 2.67 2.43 7.59
C ASN A 172 1.14 2.40 7.52
N ALA A 173 0.57 2.18 6.34
CA ALA A 173 -0.86 1.97 6.18
C ALA A 173 -1.35 0.74 6.95
N LEU A 174 -0.67 -0.41 6.79
CA LEU A 174 -1.00 -1.64 7.50
C LEU A 174 -0.79 -1.52 9.01
N ILE A 175 0.23 -0.80 9.47
CA ILE A 175 0.43 -0.56 10.90
C ILE A 175 -0.74 0.23 11.51
N LEU A 176 -1.21 1.27 10.82
CA LEU A 176 -2.35 2.06 11.31
C LEU A 176 -3.64 1.22 11.37
N ASP A 177 -3.82 0.34 10.38
CA ASP A 177 -4.91 -0.64 10.30
C ASP A 177 -4.82 -1.63 11.47
N ASP A 178 -3.68 -2.31 11.63
CA ASP A 178 -3.43 -3.30 12.68
C ASP A 178 -3.58 -2.74 14.10
N ILE A 179 -3.20 -1.47 14.33
CA ILE A 179 -3.42 -0.82 15.63
C ILE A 179 -4.90 -0.51 15.85
N SER A 180 -5.60 -0.08 14.80
CA SER A 180 -7.03 0.27 14.88
C SER A 180 -7.90 -0.98 15.13
N ASP A 181 -7.53 -2.10 14.52
CA ASP A 181 -8.31 -3.34 14.50
C ASP A 181 -7.73 -4.44 15.40
N LEU A 182 -6.77 -4.10 16.27
CA LEU A 182 -6.09 -5.05 17.17
C LEU A 182 -7.04 -5.98 17.95
N GLU A 183 -8.08 -5.42 18.58
CA GLU A 183 -9.03 -6.23 19.38
C GLU A 183 -9.95 -7.09 18.50
N PRO A 184 -10.61 -6.57 17.45
CA PRO A 184 -11.31 -7.38 16.46
C PRO A 184 -10.45 -8.52 15.87
N ASP A 185 -9.24 -8.22 15.43
CA ASP A 185 -8.36 -9.20 14.77
C ASP A 185 -7.98 -10.33 15.71
N LYS A 186 -7.74 -10.00 16.98
CA LYS A 186 -7.46 -10.98 18.03
C LYS A 186 -8.65 -11.91 18.29
N ILE A 187 -9.87 -11.39 18.24
CA ILE A 187 -11.10 -12.19 18.42
C ILE A 187 -11.32 -13.11 17.21
N ASN A 188 -11.06 -12.60 16.00
CA ASN A 188 -11.35 -13.30 14.75
C ASN A 188 -10.20 -14.20 14.27
N GLY A 189 -9.01 -14.09 14.87
CA GLY A 189 -7.82 -14.80 14.43
C GLY A 189 -7.29 -14.28 13.09
N GLU A 190 -7.42 -12.98 12.83
CA GLU A 190 -6.98 -12.33 11.60
C GLU A 190 -5.48 -11.99 11.64
N GLU A 191 -4.90 -11.78 10.47
CA GLU A 191 -3.49 -11.45 10.32
C GLU A 191 -3.21 -10.02 10.81
N ASN A 192 -2.40 -9.89 11.86
CA ASN A 192 -2.08 -8.61 12.48
C ASN A 192 -0.64 -8.62 13.01
N SER A 193 0.12 -7.57 12.72
CA SER A 193 1.55 -7.48 13.04
C SER A 193 1.86 -7.43 14.53
N ILE A 194 0.97 -6.83 15.34
CA ILE A 194 1.14 -6.77 16.80
C ILE A 194 0.86 -8.14 17.41
N ILE A 195 -0.10 -8.88 16.85
CA ILE A 195 -0.42 -10.26 17.25
C ILE A 195 0.71 -11.22 16.90
N GLU A 196 1.25 -11.14 15.69
CA GLU A 196 2.43 -11.92 15.26
C GLU A 196 3.61 -11.74 16.21
N LEU A 197 3.81 -10.52 16.71
CA LEU A 197 4.90 -10.16 17.63
C LEU A 197 4.60 -10.49 19.11
N GLY A 198 3.44 -11.07 19.43
CA GLY A 198 3.10 -11.58 20.75
C GLY A 198 2.23 -10.67 21.62
N SER A 199 1.56 -9.66 21.03
CA SER A 199 0.53 -8.82 21.68
C SER A 199 0.93 -8.19 23.02
N ASN A 200 2.19 -7.80 23.17
CA ASN A 200 2.73 -7.19 24.38
C ASN A 200 3.28 -5.78 24.10
N GLU A 201 3.72 -5.09 25.15
CA GLU A 201 4.27 -3.74 25.05
C GLU A 201 5.49 -3.69 24.11
N ALA A 202 6.37 -4.70 24.14
CA ALA A 202 7.52 -4.77 23.25
C ALA A 202 7.12 -4.93 21.77
N ALA A 203 6.03 -5.65 21.48
CA ALA A 203 5.44 -5.74 20.15
C ALA A 203 4.97 -4.36 19.67
N MET A 204 4.24 -3.63 20.52
CA MET A 204 3.76 -2.28 20.20
C MET A 204 4.94 -1.31 19.95
N GLU A 205 5.95 -1.31 20.82
CA GLU A 205 7.14 -0.46 20.66
C GLU A 205 7.91 -0.76 19.38
N LYS A 206 8.05 -2.04 19.02
CA LYS A 206 8.69 -2.43 17.76
C LYS A 206 7.89 -1.91 16.56
N ILE A 207 6.57 -2.05 16.56
CA ILE A 207 5.70 -1.56 15.48
C ILE A 207 5.77 -0.03 15.35
N LYS A 208 5.76 0.69 16.48
CA LYS A 208 5.93 2.15 16.49
C LYS A 208 7.30 2.58 15.98
N SER A 209 8.38 1.86 16.32
CA SER A 209 9.72 2.13 15.77
C SER A 209 9.75 1.97 14.26
N MET A 210 9.22 0.85 13.75
CA MET A 210 9.14 0.60 12.30
C MET A 210 8.32 1.69 11.59
N PHE A 211 7.19 2.10 12.17
CA PHE A 211 6.39 3.20 11.65
C PHE A 211 7.18 4.49 11.53
N LYS A 212 7.90 4.87 12.60
CA LYS A 212 8.70 6.09 12.67
C LYS A 212 9.87 6.07 11.68
N GLU A 213 10.57 4.94 11.56
CA GLU A 213 11.67 4.77 10.60
C GLU A 213 11.18 4.94 9.15
N ASN A 214 10.02 4.37 8.83
CA ASN A 214 9.38 4.54 7.53
C ASN A 214 8.96 5.99 7.29
N VAL A 215 8.37 6.67 8.28
CA VAL A 215 7.98 8.09 8.17
C VAL A 215 9.20 8.98 7.91
N ILE A 216 10.29 8.79 8.66
CA ILE A 216 11.54 9.54 8.48
C ILE A 216 12.08 9.31 7.06
N SER A 217 12.10 8.06 6.60
CA SER A 217 12.58 7.71 5.26
C SER A 217 11.68 8.32 4.17
N LEU A 218 10.36 8.28 4.37
CA LEU A 218 9.37 8.86 3.47
C LEU A 218 9.49 10.38 3.39
N ALA A 219 9.81 11.06 4.50
CA ALA A 219 9.97 12.51 4.53
C ALA A 219 11.09 13.00 3.60
N GLY A 220 12.11 12.17 3.37
CA GLY A 220 13.17 12.43 2.39
C GLY A 220 12.70 12.44 0.94
N ILE A 221 11.49 11.94 0.65
CA ILE A 221 10.90 11.89 -0.70
C ILE A 221 9.66 12.79 -0.78
N ASN A 222 8.74 12.67 0.18
CA ASN A 222 7.52 13.46 0.29
C ASN A 222 7.21 13.80 1.75
N ASN A 223 7.68 14.98 2.18
CA ASN A 223 7.50 15.47 3.55
C ASN A 223 6.03 15.68 3.96
N LYS A 224 5.15 16.08 3.03
CA LYS A 224 3.72 16.27 3.33
C LYS A 224 3.03 14.94 3.60
N LEU A 225 3.34 13.92 2.78
CA LEU A 225 2.80 12.58 2.99
C LEU A 225 3.33 11.95 4.29
N ALA A 226 4.62 12.15 4.61
CA ALA A 226 5.16 11.72 5.90
C ALA A 226 4.41 12.36 7.08
N HIS A 227 4.18 13.67 7.03
CA HIS A 227 3.41 14.39 8.04
C HIS A 227 1.95 13.92 8.14
N TYR A 228 1.32 13.56 7.02
CA TYR A 228 0.00 12.95 7.02
C TYR A 228 -0.02 11.65 7.84
N PHE A 229 0.94 10.75 7.64
CA PHE A 229 1.05 9.51 8.43
C PHE A 229 1.28 9.80 9.92
N GLU A 230 2.15 10.75 10.27
CA GLU A 230 2.34 11.17 11.67
C GLU A 230 1.05 11.65 12.32
N ASN A 231 0.25 12.44 11.59
CA ASN A 231 -1.03 12.92 12.06
C ASN A 231 -2.03 11.78 12.27
N CYS A 232 -2.07 10.80 11.36
CA CYS A 232 -2.90 9.60 11.53
C CYS A 232 -2.53 8.84 12.81
N MET A 233 -1.23 8.60 13.04
CA MET A 233 -0.75 7.94 14.26
C MET A 233 -1.11 8.75 15.52
N THR A 234 -0.88 10.06 15.51
CA THR A 234 -1.20 10.95 16.64
C THR A 234 -2.69 10.90 17.00
N VAL A 235 -3.57 10.89 15.99
CA VAL A 235 -5.03 10.77 16.20
C VAL A 235 -5.38 9.41 16.79
N LEU A 236 -4.75 8.34 16.31
CA LEU A 236 -4.99 6.98 16.78
C LEU A 236 -4.58 6.81 18.25
N GLU A 237 -3.39 7.27 18.62
CA GLU A 237 -2.90 7.22 20.01
C GLU A 237 -3.79 8.02 20.97
N LYS A 238 -4.28 9.18 20.54
CA LYS A 238 -5.27 9.94 21.32
C LYS A 238 -6.53 9.12 21.56
N ARG A 239 -7.07 8.43 20.55
CA ARG A 239 -8.25 7.56 20.73
C ARG A 239 -7.99 6.42 21.72
N MET A 240 -6.82 5.80 21.67
CA MET A 240 -6.46 4.73 22.59
C MET A 240 -6.41 5.21 24.05
N THR A 241 -5.81 6.38 24.30
CA THR A 241 -5.73 6.98 25.65
C THR A 241 -7.07 7.45 26.20
N PHE A 242 -7.98 7.94 25.35
CA PHE A 242 -9.36 8.22 25.76
C PHE A 242 -10.11 6.94 26.16
N ASN A 243 -9.92 5.83 25.45
CA ASN A 243 -10.63 4.58 25.77
C ASN A 243 -10.13 3.94 27.08
N THR A 244 -8.85 4.04 27.41
CA THR A 244 -8.31 3.53 28.69
C THR A 244 -8.73 4.37 29.90
N SER A 245 -8.93 5.69 29.73
CA SER A 245 -9.40 6.59 30.79
C SER A 245 -10.91 6.49 31.07
N VAL A 246 -11.72 6.08 30.09
CA VAL A 246 -13.16 5.83 30.28
C VAL A 246 -13.41 4.41 30.84
N GLY A 247 -12.58 3.43 30.50
CA GLY A 247 -12.67 2.06 31.03
C GLY A 247 -12.20 1.88 32.48
N SER A 248 -11.45 2.85 33.02
CA SER A 248 -10.95 2.84 34.41
C SER A 248 -11.89 3.51 35.43
N ASN A 249 -13.05 4.00 34.98
CA ASN A 249 -14.12 4.57 35.81
C ASN A 249 -15.36 3.67 35.92
N ARG A 250 -15.20 2.34 35.80
CA ARG A 250 -16.27 1.36 36.04
C ARG A 250 -15.87 0.31 37.06
#